data_AF-A0A523WW40-F1
#
_entry.id   AF-A0A523WW40-F1
#
_cell.length_a   1.000
_cell.length_b   1.000
_cell.length_c   1.000
_cell.angle_alpha   90.00
_cell.angle_beta   90.00
_cell.angle_gamma   90.00
#
_symmetry.space_group_name_H-M   'P 1'
#
loop_
_entity.id
_entity.type
_entity.pdbx_description
1 polymer ?
#
loop_
_entity_poly.entity_id
_entity_poly.type
_entity_poly.pdbx_seq_one_letter_code
_entity_poly.pdbx_strand_id
1 'polypeptide(L)'
;MSGKKPDKKKGLPTDSRVQLFIGKFLNGELESLYPVLDEKLGYRYPGAEVFVDRPEDAEAFLKSLQDINLLTSEVCGVLVSCPGCGSCNIDQIFKLDRQDTNDIRDSGSSGENTISKGVKSGDAGWRCRSCGALIQKGDLSVRPIFCYKFSEEGIEKISDRLAIKPLLEFLHERGYDTESPGFMTGESEVEHFFDITARSEDQSEVILALDFVVSDDDVGEDKVISMFAKVFDTNPPRSILVAFPGLTRKARKLAEQYDIDVVETRDLGTLWKDLLKVIPPVEEFKFETLDVMTLLSLPDHLRKTASVVCEKGKTTADEISDMTKRARAVESGYLNQLVRMGYLKKERKGRQVLFSVIS
;
A
#
# COMPACT_ATOMS: atom_id res chain seq x y z
N MET A 1 19.07 -43.83 -10.74
CA MET A 1 18.53 -42.63 -11.44
C MET A 1 17.28 -42.21 -10.70
N SER A 2 17.40 -41.22 -9.81
CA SER A 2 16.27 -40.67 -9.07
C SER A 2 16.46 -39.15 -9.08
N GLY A 3 15.92 -38.50 -10.11
CA GLY A 3 15.98 -37.05 -10.25
C GLY A 3 15.17 -36.38 -9.15
N LYS A 4 15.86 -35.77 -8.19
CA LYS A 4 15.27 -34.77 -7.30
C LYS A 4 14.86 -33.57 -8.16
N LYS A 5 13.55 -33.30 -8.25
CA LYS A 5 13.04 -32.01 -8.72
C LYS A 5 13.53 -30.92 -7.75
N PRO A 6 14.01 -29.76 -8.24
CA PRO A 6 14.43 -28.69 -7.35
C PRO A 6 13.20 -28.02 -6.75
N ASP A 7 13.16 -27.95 -5.42
CA ASP A 7 12.26 -27.05 -4.68
C ASP A 7 12.62 -25.60 -5.07
N LYS A 8 11.82 -25.01 -5.95
CA LYS A 8 11.84 -23.57 -6.18
C LYS A 8 11.13 -22.90 -5.01
N LYS A 9 11.89 -22.49 -3.99
CA LYS A 9 11.45 -21.50 -3.00
C LYS A 9 11.00 -20.25 -3.77
N LYS A 10 9.70 -20.06 -3.95
CA LYS A 10 9.10 -18.85 -4.51
C LYS A 10 9.07 -17.82 -3.38
N GLY A 11 10.02 -16.89 -3.35
CA GLY A 11 9.97 -15.72 -2.47
C GLY A 11 8.72 -14.89 -2.75
N LEU A 12 8.23 -14.19 -1.71
CA LEU A 12 7.14 -13.21 -1.86
C LEU A 12 7.54 -12.15 -2.91
N PRO A 13 6.63 -11.70 -3.78
CA PRO A 13 6.94 -10.61 -4.71
C PRO A 13 7.30 -9.33 -3.94
N THR A 14 8.47 -8.75 -4.21
CA THR A 14 8.93 -7.47 -3.66
C THR A 14 8.24 -6.25 -4.29
N ASP A 15 7.14 -6.48 -5.02
CA ASP A 15 6.38 -5.43 -5.69
C ASP A 15 5.55 -4.66 -4.66
N SER A 16 5.80 -3.35 -4.58
CA SER A 16 5.09 -2.42 -3.69
C SER A 16 3.56 -2.51 -3.86
N ARG A 17 3.07 -2.80 -5.07
CA ARG A 17 1.62 -2.97 -5.35
C ARG A 17 1.04 -4.21 -4.69
N VAL A 18 1.80 -5.30 -4.66
CA VAL A 18 1.40 -6.55 -3.98
C VAL A 18 1.37 -6.33 -2.47
N GLN A 19 2.33 -5.58 -1.92
CA GLN A 19 2.37 -5.26 -0.50
C GLN A 19 1.19 -4.39 -0.05
N LEU A 20 0.86 -3.34 -0.82
CA LEU A 20 -0.30 -2.48 -0.54
C LEU A 20 -1.63 -3.26 -0.65
N PHE A 21 -1.74 -4.12 -1.66
CA PHE A 21 -2.92 -4.98 -1.84
C PHE A 21 -3.11 -5.95 -0.66
N ILE A 22 -2.03 -6.60 -0.21
CA ILE A 22 -2.04 -7.45 0.97
C ILE A 22 -2.42 -6.64 2.22
N GLY A 23 -1.91 -5.41 2.36
CA GLY A 23 -2.22 -4.51 3.47
C GLY A 23 -3.72 -4.31 3.70
N LYS A 24 -4.51 -4.21 2.62
CA LYS A 24 -5.98 -4.08 2.70
C LYS A 24 -6.70 -5.30 3.29
N PHE A 25 -6.17 -6.50 3.09
CA PHE A 25 -6.71 -7.70 3.74
C PHE A 25 -6.34 -7.74 5.22
N LEU A 26 -5.09 -7.36 5.53
CA LEU A 26 -4.56 -7.41 6.90
C LEU A 26 -5.17 -6.35 7.84
N ASN A 27 -5.48 -5.16 7.31
CA ASN A 27 -6.10 -4.09 8.10
C ASN A 27 -7.63 -4.22 8.20
N GLY A 28 -8.22 -5.24 7.57
CA GLY A 28 -9.66 -5.50 7.61
C GLY A 28 -10.50 -4.61 6.68
N GLU A 29 -9.88 -3.79 5.83
CA GLU A 29 -10.61 -3.03 4.79
C GLU A 29 -11.23 -3.94 3.74
N LEU A 30 -10.61 -5.10 3.51
CA LEU A 30 -11.01 -6.04 2.47
C LEU A 30 -11.06 -7.47 3.04
N GLU A 31 -12.25 -7.94 3.40
CA GLU A 31 -12.43 -9.32 3.89
C GLU A 31 -12.40 -10.33 2.73
N SER A 32 -12.94 -9.95 1.57
CA SER A 32 -13.05 -10.80 0.39
C SER A 32 -13.19 -9.95 -0.87
N LEU A 33 -12.71 -10.47 -2.00
CA LEU A 33 -12.90 -9.88 -3.31
C LEU A 33 -14.01 -10.57 -4.07
N TYR A 34 -15.03 -9.79 -4.40
CA TYR A 34 -16.16 -10.20 -5.21
C TYR A 34 -16.05 -9.64 -6.62
N PRO A 35 -16.34 -10.46 -7.65
CA PRO A 35 -16.45 -9.99 -9.02
C PRO A 35 -17.73 -9.17 -9.19
N VAL A 36 -17.69 -8.15 -10.03
CA VAL A 36 -18.85 -7.35 -10.45
C VAL A 36 -19.07 -7.56 -11.95
N LEU A 37 -20.33 -7.74 -12.36
CA LEU A 37 -20.67 -7.88 -13.78
C LEU A 37 -20.31 -6.60 -14.55
N ASP A 38 -19.70 -6.77 -15.72
CA ASP A 38 -19.31 -5.68 -16.61
C ASP A 38 -19.71 -6.03 -18.05
N GLU A 39 -20.35 -5.09 -18.76
CA GLU A 39 -20.87 -5.35 -20.10
C GLU A 39 -19.77 -5.55 -21.16
N LYS A 40 -18.57 -5.01 -20.94
CA LYS A 40 -17.46 -5.05 -21.90
C LYS A 40 -16.48 -6.16 -21.58
N LEU A 41 -16.12 -6.32 -20.31
CA LEU A 41 -15.15 -7.31 -19.86
C LEU A 41 -15.80 -8.62 -19.41
N GLY A 42 -17.13 -8.65 -19.30
CA GLY A 42 -17.90 -9.77 -18.73
C GLY A 42 -18.02 -9.65 -17.21
N TYR A 43 -16.89 -9.53 -16.53
CA TYR A 43 -16.82 -9.18 -15.11
C TYR A 43 -15.51 -8.48 -14.77
N ARG A 44 -15.46 -7.89 -13.59
CA ARG A 44 -14.40 -7.04 -13.08
C ARG A 44 -14.14 -7.30 -11.60
N TYR A 45 -12.96 -6.90 -11.13
CA TYR A 45 -12.62 -6.93 -9.71
C TYR A 45 -12.26 -5.52 -9.23
N PRO A 46 -13.24 -4.63 -8.99
CA PRO A 46 -12.96 -3.23 -8.66
C PRO A 46 -11.96 -3.05 -7.50
N GLY A 47 -12.00 -3.93 -6.50
CA GLY A 47 -11.07 -3.91 -5.36
C GLY A 47 -9.63 -4.29 -5.70
N ALA A 48 -9.38 -4.97 -6.82
CA ALA A 48 -8.03 -5.34 -7.29
C ALA A 48 -7.52 -4.41 -8.42
N GLU A 49 -8.42 -3.72 -9.11
CA GLU A 49 -8.10 -2.87 -10.26
C GLU A 49 -7.25 -1.64 -9.91
N VAL A 50 -7.28 -1.21 -8.65
CA VAL A 50 -6.44 -0.11 -8.13
C VAL A 50 -4.95 -0.48 -8.16
N PHE A 51 -4.62 -1.77 -8.24
CA PHE A 51 -3.25 -2.29 -8.11
C PHE A 51 -2.65 -2.77 -9.44
N VAL A 52 -3.39 -2.59 -10.54
CA VAL A 52 -2.97 -2.99 -11.89
C VAL A 52 -3.14 -1.83 -12.85
N ASP A 53 -2.32 -1.80 -13.90
CA ASP A 53 -2.31 -0.69 -14.85
C ASP A 53 -3.60 -0.62 -15.71
N ARG A 54 -4.24 -1.78 -15.92
CA ARG A 54 -5.50 -1.90 -16.67
C ARG A 54 -6.47 -2.86 -15.97
N PRO A 55 -7.79 -2.60 -16.01
CA PRO A 55 -8.77 -3.47 -15.35
C PRO A 55 -8.76 -4.93 -15.82
N GLU A 56 -8.43 -5.16 -17.09
CA GLU A 56 -8.31 -6.48 -17.71
C GLU A 56 -7.23 -7.36 -17.05
N ASP A 57 -6.21 -6.74 -16.45
CA ASP A 57 -5.07 -7.43 -15.85
C ASP A 57 -5.37 -7.90 -14.41
N ALA A 58 -6.50 -7.48 -13.81
CA ALA A 58 -6.85 -7.76 -12.42
C ALA A 58 -7.00 -9.26 -12.12
N GLU A 59 -7.62 -10.03 -13.02
CA GLU A 59 -7.78 -11.48 -12.80
C GLU A 59 -6.42 -12.21 -12.87
N ALA A 60 -5.53 -11.80 -13.79
CA ALA A 60 -4.20 -12.37 -13.89
C ALA A 60 -3.36 -12.05 -12.65
N PHE A 61 -3.48 -10.83 -12.12
CA PHE A 61 -2.87 -10.43 -10.86
C PHE A 61 -3.34 -11.31 -9.69
N LEU A 62 -4.65 -11.50 -9.51
CA LEU A 62 -5.21 -12.33 -8.43
C LEU A 62 -4.77 -13.80 -8.54
N LYS A 63 -4.75 -14.36 -9.74
CA LYS A 63 -4.22 -15.71 -9.99
C LYS A 63 -2.74 -15.84 -9.62
N SER A 64 -1.93 -14.83 -9.94
CA SER A 64 -0.51 -14.84 -9.59
C SER A 64 -0.28 -14.90 -8.06
N LEU A 65 -1.16 -14.28 -7.27
CA LEU A 65 -1.12 -14.33 -5.81
C LEU A 65 -1.66 -15.65 -5.26
N GLN A 66 -2.64 -16.25 -5.91
CA GLN A 66 -3.09 -17.61 -5.61
C GLN A 66 -1.99 -18.64 -5.88
N ASP A 67 -1.24 -18.50 -6.97
CA ASP A 67 -0.15 -19.42 -7.39
C ASP A 67 1.05 -19.47 -6.42
N ILE A 68 1.11 -18.52 -5.49
CA ILE A 68 2.09 -18.47 -4.40
C ILE A 68 1.45 -18.76 -3.02
N ASN A 69 0.19 -19.20 -3.01
CA ASN A 69 -0.64 -19.45 -1.83
C ASN A 69 -0.76 -18.22 -0.92
N LEU A 70 -0.98 -17.02 -1.48
CA LEU A 70 -1.38 -15.86 -0.68
C LEU A 70 -2.90 -15.74 -0.61
N LEU A 71 -3.58 -16.04 -1.71
CA LEU A 71 -5.04 -16.05 -1.79
C LEU A 71 -5.56 -17.47 -1.95
N THR A 72 -6.71 -17.75 -1.36
CA THR A 72 -7.58 -18.85 -1.75
C THR A 72 -8.69 -18.33 -2.66
N SER A 73 -9.21 -19.20 -3.51
CA SER A 73 -10.34 -18.89 -4.40
C SER A 73 -11.49 -19.87 -4.17
N GLU A 74 -12.71 -19.37 -4.16
CA GLU A 74 -13.93 -20.19 -4.17
C GLU A 74 -14.82 -19.80 -5.34
N VAL A 75 -15.55 -20.76 -5.92
CA VAL A 75 -16.51 -20.44 -6.99
C VAL A 75 -17.71 -19.74 -6.35
N CYS A 76 -17.89 -18.46 -6.65
CA CYS A 76 -19.00 -17.66 -6.14
C CYS A 76 -20.00 -17.26 -7.23
N GLY A 77 -19.70 -17.55 -8.48
CA GLY A 77 -20.59 -17.28 -9.59
C GLY A 77 -20.27 -18.11 -10.82
N VAL A 78 -21.17 -18.03 -11.79
CA VAL A 78 -21.01 -18.69 -13.08
C VAL A 78 -21.31 -17.67 -14.16
N LEU A 79 -20.32 -17.36 -14.99
CA LEU A 79 -20.51 -16.52 -16.15
C LEU A 79 -21.09 -17.36 -17.27
N VAL A 80 -22.24 -16.92 -17.74
CA VAL A 80 -22.92 -17.50 -18.89
C VAL A 80 -22.71 -16.56 -20.08
N SER A 81 -22.10 -17.10 -21.14
CA SER A 81 -21.69 -16.32 -22.31
C SER A 81 -22.04 -17.03 -23.62
N CYS A 82 -22.20 -16.23 -24.68
CA CYS A 82 -22.44 -16.74 -26.01
C CYS A 82 -21.16 -17.41 -26.54
N PRO A 83 -21.21 -18.67 -27.02
CA PRO A 83 -20.02 -19.34 -27.54
C PRO A 83 -19.50 -18.71 -28.84
N GLY A 84 -20.37 -18.02 -29.60
CA GLY A 84 -19.99 -17.42 -30.88
C GLY A 84 -19.27 -16.08 -30.74
N CYS A 85 -19.70 -15.22 -29.81
CA CYS A 85 -19.15 -13.86 -29.68
C CYS A 85 -18.67 -13.48 -28.26
N GLY A 86 -18.81 -14.37 -27.27
CA GLY A 86 -18.37 -14.13 -25.89
C GLY A 86 -19.29 -13.21 -25.07
N SER A 87 -20.31 -12.60 -25.67
CA SER A 87 -21.23 -11.68 -24.96
C SER A 87 -22.05 -12.40 -23.90
N CYS A 88 -22.20 -11.75 -22.74
CA CYS A 88 -23.04 -12.20 -21.62
C CYS A 88 -24.49 -11.72 -21.74
N ASN A 89 -24.82 -10.92 -22.76
CA ASN A 89 -26.17 -10.38 -22.98
C ASN A 89 -27.05 -11.43 -23.67
N ILE A 90 -27.57 -12.36 -22.87
CA ILE A 90 -28.29 -13.54 -23.35
C ILE A 90 -29.68 -13.57 -22.73
N ASP A 91 -30.70 -13.67 -23.59
CA ASP A 91 -32.10 -13.81 -23.18
C ASP A 91 -32.56 -15.26 -23.32
N GLN A 92 -33.23 -15.77 -22.29
CA GLN A 92 -33.90 -17.06 -22.36
C GLN A 92 -35.18 -16.95 -23.19
N ILE A 93 -35.32 -17.82 -24.19
CA ILE A 93 -36.54 -17.89 -24.99
C ILE A 93 -37.40 -19.03 -24.42
N PHE A 94 -38.48 -18.65 -23.75
CA PHE A 94 -39.53 -19.57 -23.34
C PHE A 94 -40.55 -19.74 -24.46
N LYS A 95 -41.14 -20.94 -24.57
CA LYS A 95 -42.35 -21.12 -25.38
C LYS A 95 -43.47 -20.29 -24.75
N LEU A 96 -44.06 -19.39 -25.52
CA LEU A 96 -45.40 -18.89 -25.21
C LEU A 96 -46.38 -19.98 -25.66
N ASP A 97 -47.01 -20.67 -24.71
CA ASP A 97 -48.24 -21.40 -25.00
C ASP A 97 -49.34 -20.37 -25.25
N ARG A 98 -49.47 -19.96 -26.51
CA ARG A 98 -50.68 -19.27 -26.97
C ARG A 98 -51.73 -20.32 -27.29
N GLN A 99 -52.60 -20.60 -26.33
CA GLN A 99 -53.96 -21.02 -26.63
C GLN A 99 -54.87 -19.79 -26.63
N ASP A 100 -55.48 -19.59 -27.79
CA ASP A 100 -56.76 -18.95 -28.08
C ASP A 100 -56.98 -17.48 -27.72
N THR A 101 -56.97 -16.62 -28.75
CA THR A 101 -58.20 -15.91 -29.12
C THR A 101 -58.34 -15.83 -30.64
N ASN A 102 -59.51 -16.26 -31.12
CA ASN A 102 -59.95 -16.25 -32.50
C ASN A 102 -60.37 -14.84 -32.97
N ASP A 103 -60.25 -14.65 -34.29
CA ASP A 103 -60.88 -13.64 -35.16
C ASP A 103 -60.37 -12.19 -35.02
N ILE A 104 -59.91 -11.52 -36.08
CA ILE A 104 -60.67 -11.14 -37.28
C ILE A 104 -59.74 -11.01 -38.52
N ARG A 105 -60.31 -11.41 -39.67
CA ARG A 105 -59.81 -11.33 -41.06
C ARG A 105 -59.33 -9.92 -41.47
N ASP A 106 -58.25 -9.81 -42.25
CA ASP A 106 -58.34 -9.38 -43.66
C ASP A 106 -57.03 -9.57 -44.45
N SER A 107 -57.22 -9.53 -45.77
CA SER A 107 -56.47 -9.99 -46.94
C SER A 107 -55.22 -9.18 -47.38
N GLY A 108 -54.38 -9.81 -48.21
CA GLY A 108 -53.45 -9.13 -49.16
C GLY A 108 -51.96 -9.48 -49.02
N SER A 109 -51.49 -10.54 -49.68
CA SER A 109 -50.67 -10.51 -50.92
C SER A 109 -49.16 -10.20 -50.79
N SER A 110 -48.37 -11.19 -51.24
CA SER A 110 -47.12 -11.09 -52.04
C SER A 110 -45.77 -10.83 -51.33
N GLY A 111 -44.79 -11.72 -51.58
CA GLY A 111 -43.37 -11.38 -51.47
C GLY A 111 -42.42 -12.50 -51.02
N GLU A 112 -42.01 -13.34 -51.96
CA GLU A 112 -40.66 -13.91 -52.18
C GLU A 112 -39.78 -14.51 -51.04
N ASN A 113 -39.36 -15.75 -51.31
CA ASN A 113 -38.01 -16.34 -51.13
C ASN A 113 -37.19 -16.00 -49.88
N THR A 114 -36.96 -16.99 -49.01
CA THR A 114 -35.73 -17.81 -49.07
C THR A 114 -35.84 -19.04 -48.18
N ILE A 115 -35.29 -20.15 -48.68
CA ILE A 115 -35.20 -21.44 -48.00
C ILE A 115 -34.23 -21.31 -46.83
N SER A 116 -34.74 -21.04 -45.63
CA SER A 116 -34.05 -21.36 -44.38
C SER A 116 -34.43 -22.79 -44.01
N LYS A 117 -33.47 -23.69 -44.24
CA LYS A 117 -33.49 -25.09 -43.80
C LYS A 117 -34.15 -25.21 -42.42
N GLY A 118 -35.18 -26.04 -42.36
CA GLY A 118 -36.00 -26.27 -41.18
C GLY A 118 -35.15 -26.55 -39.94
N VAL A 119 -35.20 -25.61 -38.99
CA VAL A 119 -34.87 -25.91 -37.60
C VAL A 119 -36.09 -26.65 -37.06
N LYS A 120 -35.90 -27.93 -36.75
CA LYS A 120 -36.93 -28.75 -36.12
C LYS A 120 -37.44 -28.03 -34.87
N SER A 121 -38.76 -27.92 -34.79
CA SER A 121 -39.47 -27.52 -33.58
C SER A 121 -38.99 -28.34 -32.38
N GLY A 122 -38.55 -27.64 -31.33
CA GLY A 122 -38.23 -28.25 -30.04
C GLY A 122 -36.84 -27.91 -29.55
N ASP A 123 -36.70 -26.78 -28.86
CA ASP A 123 -36.37 -26.79 -27.43
C ASP A 123 -36.26 -25.36 -26.89
N ALA A 124 -36.58 -25.18 -25.61
CA ALA A 124 -36.28 -23.94 -24.90
C ALA A 124 -34.76 -23.70 -24.99
N GLY A 125 -34.37 -22.50 -25.41
CA GLY A 125 -32.98 -22.14 -25.67
C GLY A 125 -32.70 -20.69 -25.31
N TRP A 126 -31.58 -20.18 -25.77
CA TRP A 126 -31.14 -18.82 -25.49
C TRP A 126 -30.86 -18.04 -26.77
N ARG A 127 -31.01 -16.72 -26.71
CA ARG A 127 -30.63 -15.80 -27.79
C ARG A 127 -29.61 -14.81 -27.28
N CYS A 128 -28.46 -14.73 -27.95
CA CYS A 128 -27.51 -13.65 -27.70
C CYS A 128 -28.05 -12.35 -28.33
N ARG A 129 -28.21 -11.29 -27.53
CA ARG A 129 -28.63 -9.97 -28.03
C ARG A 129 -27.54 -9.22 -28.78
N SER A 130 -26.27 -9.60 -28.62
CA SER A 130 -25.16 -8.93 -29.29
C SER A 130 -24.94 -9.42 -30.73
N CYS A 131 -25.07 -10.73 -30.99
CA CYS A 131 -24.85 -11.29 -32.34
C CYS A 131 -26.08 -11.97 -32.96
N GLY A 132 -27.19 -12.08 -32.21
CA GLY A 132 -28.42 -12.72 -32.68
C GLY A 132 -28.40 -14.25 -32.69
N ALA A 133 -27.29 -14.90 -32.30
CA ALA A 133 -27.18 -16.34 -32.30
C ALA A 133 -28.23 -17.02 -31.40
N LEU A 134 -28.87 -18.06 -31.93
CA LEU A 134 -29.72 -18.97 -31.18
C LEU A 134 -28.85 -20.12 -30.63
N ILE A 135 -28.88 -20.31 -29.32
CA ILE A 135 -28.04 -21.25 -28.57
C ILE A 135 -28.95 -22.29 -27.96
N GLN A 136 -28.71 -23.58 -28.21
CA GLN A 136 -29.52 -24.64 -27.63
C GLN A 136 -29.21 -24.83 -26.15
N LYS A 137 -30.12 -25.50 -25.43
CA LYS A 137 -29.91 -25.86 -24.03
C LYS A 137 -28.69 -26.77 -23.89
N GLY A 138 -27.67 -26.34 -23.16
CA GLY A 138 -26.39 -27.05 -22.99
C GLY A 138 -25.23 -26.49 -23.81
N ASP A 139 -25.50 -25.66 -24.83
CA ASP A 139 -24.46 -25.10 -25.71
C ASP A 139 -23.94 -23.73 -25.24
N LEU A 140 -24.36 -23.27 -24.06
CA LEU A 140 -23.81 -22.05 -23.48
C LEU A 140 -22.36 -22.24 -23.07
N SER A 141 -21.55 -21.20 -23.31
CA SER A 141 -20.22 -21.13 -22.71
C SER A 141 -20.38 -20.76 -21.23
N VAL A 142 -20.07 -21.72 -20.37
CA VAL A 142 -20.17 -21.61 -18.93
C VAL A 142 -18.76 -21.53 -18.36
N ARG A 143 -18.44 -20.44 -17.65
CA ARG A 143 -17.15 -20.30 -16.94
C ARG A 143 -17.39 -20.04 -15.45
N PRO A 144 -16.72 -20.76 -14.54
CA PRO A 144 -16.77 -20.42 -13.14
C PRO A 144 -16.11 -19.06 -12.90
N ILE A 145 -16.72 -18.26 -12.02
CA ILE A 145 -16.15 -17.00 -11.54
C ILE A 145 -15.78 -17.19 -10.07
N PHE A 146 -14.59 -16.72 -9.73
CA PHE A 146 -14.00 -16.93 -8.42
C PHE A 146 -14.14 -15.70 -7.55
N CYS A 147 -14.40 -15.92 -6.28
CA CYS A 147 -14.18 -14.95 -5.23
C CYS A 147 -12.86 -15.31 -4.56
N TYR A 148 -12.11 -14.29 -4.17
CA TYR A 148 -10.81 -14.47 -3.54
C TYR A 148 -10.86 -14.05 -2.09
N LYS A 149 -10.22 -14.87 -1.25
CA LYS A 149 -10.01 -14.60 0.17
C LYS A 149 -8.54 -14.74 0.47
N PHE A 150 -8.11 -14.13 1.57
CA PHE A 150 -6.77 -14.35 2.06
C PHE A 150 -6.65 -15.79 2.59
N SER A 151 -5.57 -16.48 2.23
CA SER A 151 -5.37 -17.88 2.63
C SER A 151 -4.75 -17.98 4.02
N GLU A 152 -5.15 -18.98 4.81
CA GLU A 152 -4.54 -19.26 6.13
C GLU A 152 -3.03 -19.55 6.01
N GLU A 153 -2.58 -20.26 4.97
CA GLU A 153 -1.14 -20.43 4.67
C GLU A 153 -0.45 -19.11 4.28
N GLY A 154 -1.18 -18.21 3.61
CA GLY A 154 -0.73 -16.86 3.30
C GLY A 154 -0.60 -16.02 4.58
N ILE A 155 -1.50 -16.21 5.55
CA ILE A 155 -1.41 -15.62 6.89
C ILE A 155 -0.17 -16.16 7.61
N GLU A 156 0.18 -17.44 7.52
CA GLU A 156 1.42 -17.96 8.14
C GLU A 156 2.69 -17.47 7.41
N LYS A 157 2.68 -17.38 6.07
CA LYS A 157 3.80 -16.79 5.29
C LYS A 157 3.98 -15.29 5.52
N ILE A 158 2.92 -14.62 5.99
CA ILE A 158 2.88 -13.17 6.24
C ILE A 158 2.78 -12.88 7.74
N SER A 159 2.63 -13.88 8.61
CA SER A 159 2.55 -13.66 10.05
C SER A 159 3.86 -13.07 10.53
N ASP A 160 4.97 -13.44 9.91
CA ASP A 160 6.31 -12.86 10.07
C ASP A 160 6.42 -11.39 9.59
N ARG A 161 5.48 -10.92 8.76
CA ARG A 161 5.32 -9.55 8.25
C ARG A 161 4.14 -8.78 8.88
N LEU A 162 3.41 -9.39 9.81
CA LEU A 162 2.20 -8.88 10.46
C LEU A 162 2.52 -7.95 11.65
N ALA A 163 3.68 -7.31 11.63
CA ALA A 163 4.07 -6.35 12.66
C ALA A 163 3.27 -5.04 12.56
N ILE A 164 2.69 -4.70 11.40
CA ILE A 164 2.10 -3.36 11.21
C ILE A 164 0.90 -3.14 12.14
N LYS A 165 -0.13 -4.00 12.14
CA LYS A 165 -1.32 -3.77 12.98
C LYS A 165 -0.99 -3.77 14.49
N PRO A 166 -0.27 -4.77 15.03
CA PRO A 166 0.12 -4.72 16.44
C PRO A 166 1.11 -3.58 16.73
N LEU A 167 1.87 -3.09 15.74
CA LEU A 167 2.71 -1.90 15.90
C LEU A 167 1.89 -0.62 15.94
N LEU A 168 0.86 -0.48 15.10
CA LEU A 168 -0.06 0.64 15.14
C LEU A 168 -0.78 0.68 16.49
N GLU A 169 -1.26 -0.47 16.98
CA GLU A 169 -1.84 -0.61 18.32
C GLU A 169 -0.82 -0.24 19.41
N PHE A 170 0.41 -0.76 19.33
CA PHE A 170 1.51 -0.42 20.24
C PHE A 170 1.83 1.07 20.27
N LEU A 171 1.82 1.74 19.11
CA LEU A 171 2.07 3.18 19.00
C LEU A 171 0.89 4.00 19.56
N HIS A 172 -0.34 3.59 19.26
CA HIS A 172 -1.55 4.23 19.79
C HIS A 172 -1.62 4.14 21.31
N GLU A 173 -1.30 2.98 21.90
CA GLU A 173 -1.21 2.79 23.36
C GLU A 173 -0.16 3.70 24.03
N ARG A 174 0.76 4.26 23.24
CA ARG A 174 1.82 5.18 23.66
C ARG A 174 1.52 6.64 23.30
N GLY A 175 0.29 6.94 22.88
CA GLY A 175 -0.19 8.30 22.60
C GLY A 175 0.16 8.83 21.21
N TYR A 176 0.62 7.98 20.29
CA TYR A 176 0.89 8.40 18.92
C TYR A 176 -0.34 8.26 18.03
N ASP A 177 -0.65 9.31 17.27
CA ASP A 177 -1.49 9.23 16.08
C ASP A 177 -0.65 8.72 14.90
N THR A 178 -1.14 7.72 14.16
CA THR A 178 -0.34 6.97 13.18
C THR A 178 -0.98 6.94 11.80
N GLU A 179 -0.16 7.01 10.77
CA GLU A 179 -0.54 6.79 9.38
C GLU A 179 0.27 5.64 8.79
N SER A 180 -0.39 4.77 8.01
CA SER A 180 0.21 3.62 7.35
C SER A 180 -0.51 3.35 6.02
N PRO A 181 0.15 3.51 4.85
CA PRO A 181 1.47 4.11 4.69
C PRO A 181 1.47 5.58 5.14
N GLY A 182 2.59 6.03 5.67
CA GLY A 182 2.78 7.42 6.10
C GLY A 182 3.51 8.24 5.05
N PHE A 183 3.10 9.49 4.85
CA PHE A 183 3.68 10.38 3.83
C PHE A 183 4.40 11.56 4.46
N MET A 184 5.57 11.91 3.91
CA MET A 184 6.32 13.10 4.30
C MET A 184 6.89 13.79 3.07
N THR A 185 6.65 15.10 2.96
CA THR A 185 7.25 15.91 1.89
C THR A 185 8.63 16.39 2.30
N GLY A 186 9.65 16.03 1.52
CA GLY A 186 11.02 16.44 1.74
C GLY A 186 11.30 17.91 1.43
N GLU A 187 12.50 18.37 1.79
CA GLU A 187 13.01 19.70 1.44
C GLU A 187 13.12 19.90 -0.08
N SER A 188 13.38 18.81 -0.80
CA SER A 188 13.41 18.77 -2.26
C SER A 188 12.02 18.91 -2.92
N GLU A 189 10.94 19.02 -2.13
CA GLU A 189 9.54 18.96 -2.57
C GLU A 189 9.11 17.58 -3.11
N VAL A 190 9.99 16.58 -3.04
CA VAL A 190 9.65 15.19 -3.31
C VAL A 190 8.85 14.62 -2.14
N GLU A 191 7.75 13.94 -2.45
CA GLU A 191 7.00 13.17 -1.47
C GLU A 191 7.66 11.80 -1.28
N HIS A 192 7.96 11.48 -0.03
CA HIS A 192 8.46 10.17 0.37
C HIS A 192 7.40 9.46 1.18
N PHE A 193 7.33 8.14 1.02
CA PHE A 193 6.48 7.28 1.84
C PHE A 193 7.34 6.45 2.79
N PHE A 194 6.82 6.26 3.99
CA PHE A 194 7.32 5.33 5.00
C PHE A 194 6.24 4.29 5.30
N ASP A 195 6.64 3.13 5.81
CA ASP A 195 5.65 2.11 6.20
C ASP A 195 4.72 2.64 7.30
N ILE A 196 5.28 3.35 8.28
CA ILE A 196 4.51 4.04 9.30
C ILE A 196 5.12 5.43 9.57
N THR A 197 4.27 6.44 9.65
CA THR A 197 4.61 7.72 10.27
C THR A 197 3.74 7.95 11.50
N ALA A 198 4.32 8.53 12.54
CA ALA A 198 3.61 8.82 13.77
C ALA A 198 3.83 10.27 14.21
N ARG A 199 2.77 10.86 14.76
CA ARG A 199 2.75 12.22 15.34
C ARG A 199 2.08 12.18 16.72
N SER A 200 2.26 13.26 17.48
CA SER A 200 1.47 13.47 18.69
C SER A 200 0.07 13.95 18.30
N GLU A 201 -0.97 13.58 19.06
CA GLU A 201 -2.34 14.08 18.81
C GLU A 201 -2.41 15.62 18.77
N ASP A 202 -1.57 16.29 19.56
CA ASP A 202 -1.52 17.76 19.68
C ASP A 202 -0.63 18.44 18.62
N GLN A 203 0.09 17.67 17.78
CA GLN A 203 1.05 18.21 16.81
C GLN A 203 0.76 17.71 15.40
N SER A 204 0.76 18.62 14.44
CA SER A 204 0.57 18.26 13.02
C SER A 204 1.82 17.63 12.38
N GLU A 205 2.98 17.73 13.03
CA GLU A 205 4.26 17.25 12.49
C GLU A 205 4.53 15.79 12.85
N VAL A 206 5.04 15.05 11.86
CA VAL A 206 5.53 13.68 12.05
C VAL A 206 6.80 13.72 12.89
N ILE A 207 6.77 13.04 14.04
CA ILE A 207 7.90 12.95 14.98
C ILE A 207 8.67 11.64 14.82
N LEU A 208 8.02 10.60 14.28
CA LEU A 208 8.60 9.28 14.07
C LEU A 208 8.30 8.79 12.66
N ALA A 209 9.33 8.35 11.95
CA ALA A 209 9.22 7.64 10.68
C ALA A 209 9.82 6.24 10.81
N LEU A 210 9.09 5.22 10.34
CA LEU A 210 9.48 3.83 10.51
C LEU A 210 9.32 3.07 9.20
N ASP A 211 10.36 2.33 8.82
CA ASP A 211 10.36 1.39 7.70
C ASP A 211 10.69 -0.04 8.17
N PHE A 212 10.08 -1.01 7.50
CA PHE A 212 10.31 -2.42 7.66
C PHE A 212 11.02 -3.00 6.45
N VAL A 213 12.03 -3.81 6.71
CA VAL A 213 12.72 -4.58 5.68
C VAL A 213 12.75 -6.04 6.06
N VAL A 214 12.23 -6.88 5.16
CA VAL A 214 12.18 -8.33 5.33
C VAL A 214 12.84 -9.00 4.15
N SER A 215 13.78 -9.87 4.45
CA SER A 215 14.60 -10.62 3.50
C SER A 215 14.79 -12.05 4.01
N ASP A 216 15.08 -12.98 3.10
CA ASP A 216 15.42 -14.36 3.45
C ASP A 216 16.80 -14.45 4.14
N ASP A 217 17.69 -13.51 3.82
CA ASP A 217 19.05 -13.38 4.33
C ASP A 217 19.27 -11.98 4.95
N ASP A 218 20.40 -11.79 5.65
CA ASP A 218 20.79 -10.50 6.23
C ASP A 218 20.73 -9.35 5.20
N VAL A 219 20.16 -8.22 5.63
CA VAL A 219 19.84 -7.07 4.78
C VAL A 219 21.09 -6.26 4.44
N GLY A 220 21.23 -5.94 3.15
CA GLY A 220 22.34 -5.19 2.58
C GLY A 220 22.30 -3.67 2.81
N GLU A 221 23.34 -3.01 2.32
CA GLU A 221 23.51 -1.54 2.41
C GLU A 221 22.45 -0.78 1.61
N ASP A 222 21.92 -1.38 0.55
CA ASP A 222 20.92 -0.79 -0.37
C ASP A 222 19.68 -0.30 0.37
N LYS A 223 19.22 -1.06 1.37
CA LYS A 223 18.02 -0.73 2.15
C LYS A 223 18.27 0.41 3.14
N VAL A 224 19.45 0.43 3.76
CA VAL A 224 19.87 1.54 4.64
C VAL A 224 20.06 2.83 3.84
N ILE A 225 20.65 2.75 2.64
CA ILE A 225 20.82 3.90 1.74
C ILE A 225 19.46 4.46 1.33
N SER A 226 18.50 3.58 1.01
CA SER A 226 17.13 4.01 0.69
C SER A 226 16.46 4.73 1.86
N MET A 227 16.56 4.18 3.08
CA MET A 227 16.02 4.84 4.28
C MET A 227 16.70 6.19 4.53
N PHE A 228 18.03 6.24 4.42
CA PHE A 228 18.81 7.45 4.56
C PHE A 228 18.39 8.54 3.57
N ALA A 229 18.17 8.20 2.30
CA ALA A 229 17.74 9.17 1.30
C ALA A 229 16.40 9.83 1.68
N LYS A 230 15.45 9.05 2.21
CA LYS A 230 14.17 9.57 2.72
C LYS A 230 14.41 10.46 3.94
N VAL A 231 15.09 9.95 4.97
CA VAL A 231 15.34 10.65 6.25
C VAL A 231 16.13 11.94 6.05
N PHE A 232 17.10 11.95 5.13
CA PHE A 232 17.88 13.14 4.82
C PHE A 232 17.01 14.25 4.23
N ASP A 233 16.05 13.89 3.38
CA ASP A 233 15.17 14.86 2.72
C ASP A 233 13.99 15.29 3.61
N THR A 234 13.43 14.37 4.41
CA THR A 234 12.25 14.64 5.25
C THR A 234 12.59 15.08 6.68
N ASN A 235 13.80 14.77 7.15
CA ASN A 235 14.37 15.12 8.46
C ASN A 235 13.41 14.88 9.66
N PRO A 236 12.84 13.67 9.81
CA PRO A 236 12.02 13.33 10.98
C PRO A 236 12.88 13.41 12.25
N PRO A 237 12.32 13.84 13.40
CA PRO A 237 13.03 13.84 14.69
C PRO A 237 13.58 12.47 15.07
N ARG A 238 12.84 11.40 14.78
CA ARG A 238 13.30 10.02 14.97
C ARG A 238 12.98 9.15 13.78
N SER A 239 13.93 8.30 13.42
CA SER A 239 13.81 7.37 12.29
C SER A 239 14.24 5.97 12.69
N ILE A 240 13.39 4.98 12.41
CA ILE A 240 13.62 3.58 12.80
C ILE A 240 13.56 2.68 11.59
N LEU A 241 14.56 1.82 11.41
CA LEU A 241 14.56 0.74 10.43
C LEU A 241 14.46 -0.60 11.17
N VAL A 242 13.35 -1.30 10.96
CA VAL A 242 13.14 -2.65 11.51
C VAL A 242 13.57 -3.68 10.46
N ALA A 243 14.56 -4.51 10.78
CA ALA A 243 15.16 -5.46 9.85
C ALA A 243 14.97 -6.93 10.27
N PHE A 244 14.48 -7.74 9.33
CA PHE A 244 14.32 -9.19 9.46
C PHE A 244 15.16 -9.92 8.39
N PRO A 245 16.04 -10.86 8.78
CA PRO A 245 16.43 -11.23 10.15
C PRO A 245 17.35 -10.22 10.86
N GLY A 246 17.92 -9.26 10.13
CA GLY A 246 18.86 -8.27 10.62
C GLY A 246 19.68 -7.63 9.49
N LEU A 247 20.58 -6.71 9.81
CA LEU A 247 21.47 -6.05 8.86
C LEU A 247 22.83 -6.77 8.77
N THR A 248 23.42 -6.75 7.58
CA THR A 248 24.84 -7.08 7.42
C THR A 248 25.74 -6.14 8.23
N ARG A 249 26.96 -6.58 8.59
CA ARG A 249 27.91 -5.76 9.36
C ARG A 249 28.21 -4.40 8.71
N LYS A 250 28.21 -4.33 7.38
CA LYS A 250 28.43 -3.07 6.67
C LYS A 250 27.22 -2.15 6.75
N ALA A 251 26.03 -2.70 6.49
CA ALA A 251 24.76 -1.96 6.60
C ALA A 251 24.53 -1.41 8.01
N ARG A 252 24.84 -2.19 9.06
CA ARG A 252 24.74 -1.73 10.46
C ARG A 252 25.61 -0.49 10.74
N LYS A 253 26.88 -0.54 10.35
CA LYS A 253 27.80 0.60 10.50
C LYS A 253 27.32 1.83 9.74
N LEU A 254 26.70 1.61 8.58
CA LEU A 254 26.15 2.69 7.77
C LEU A 254 24.93 3.33 8.43
N ALA A 255 24.04 2.53 9.02
CA ALA A 255 22.89 3.03 9.75
C ALA A 255 23.30 3.84 10.99
N GLU A 256 24.29 3.34 11.76
CA GLU A 256 24.89 4.07 12.90
C GLU A 256 25.47 5.43 12.47
N GLN A 257 26.14 5.49 11.32
CA GLN A 257 26.69 6.74 10.79
C GLN A 257 25.60 7.74 10.38
N TYR A 258 24.43 7.25 10.00
CA TYR A 258 23.30 8.06 9.55
C TYR A 258 22.29 8.40 10.65
N ASP A 259 22.55 7.99 11.90
CA ASP A 259 21.65 8.23 13.04
C ASP A 259 20.25 7.63 12.80
N ILE A 260 20.22 6.47 12.14
CA ILE A 260 19.00 5.67 11.95
C ILE A 260 18.99 4.60 13.04
N ASP A 261 17.98 4.62 13.91
CA ASP A 261 17.78 3.59 14.91
C ASP A 261 17.45 2.27 14.21
N VAL A 262 18.16 1.20 14.54
CA VAL A 262 17.94 -0.12 13.93
C VAL A 262 17.40 -1.09 14.96
N VAL A 263 16.29 -1.75 14.62
CA VAL A 263 15.74 -2.88 15.37
C VAL A 263 15.87 -4.13 14.52
N GLU A 264 16.77 -5.03 14.91
CA GLU A 264 16.97 -6.30 14.21
C GLU A 264 16.26 -7.42 14.95
N THR A 265 15.51 -8.24 14.24
CA THR A 265 14.87 -9.38 14.87
C THR A 265 14.66 -10.54 13.89
N ARG A 266 14.67 -11.75 14.46
CA ARG A 266 14.34 -13.00 13.77
C ARG A 266 13.00 -13.57 14.21
N ASP A 267 12.37 -12.94 15.20
CA ASP A 267 11.15 -13.41 15.85
C ASP A 267 10.30 -12.23 16.33
N LEU A 268 9.06 -12.16 15.87
CA LEU A 268 8.10 -11.12 16.24
C LEU A 268 7.80 -11.07 17.74
N GLY A 269 7.93 -12.19 18.46
CA GLY A 269 7.78 -12.21 19.92
C GLY A 269 8.79 -11.30 20.65
N THR A 270 9.94 -11.05 20.03
CA THR A 270 11.00 -10.19 20.59
C THR A 270 10.93 -8.75 20.10
N LEU A 271 10.30 -8.50 18.94
CA LEU A 271 10.21 -7.19 18.30
C LEU A 271 9.71 -6.11 19.28
N TRP A 272 8.63 -6.38 20.02
CA TRP A 272 8.01 -5.42 20.94
C TRP A 272 8.97 -4.98 22.05
N LYS A 273 9.79 -5.90 22.55
CA LYS A 273 10.76 -5.61 23.62
C LYS A 273 11.87 -4.68 23.13
N ASP A 274 12.26 -4.82 21.87
CA ASP A 274 13.29 -3.98 21.28
C ASP A 274 12.73 -2.62 20.84
N LEU A 275 11.52 -2.60 20.28
CA LEU A 275 10.79 -1.36 20.00
C LEU A 275 10.51 -0.56 21.27
N LEU A 276 10.19 -1.20 22.41
CA LEU A 276 10.04 -0.52 23.69
C LEU A 276 11.29 0.26 24.13
N LYS A 277 12.48 -0.17 23.71
CA LYS A 277 13.74 0.52 24.05
C LYS A 277 13.99 1.74 23.18
N VAL A 278 13.45 1.74 21.96
CA VAL A 278 13.69 2.81 20.97
C VAL A 278 12.48 3.71 20.73
N ILE A 279 11.27 3.35 21.16
CA ILE A 279 10.08 4.19 21.02
C ILE A 279 9.55 4.51 22.41
N PRO A 280 9.90 5.67 23.01
CA PRO A 280 9.31 6.10 24.28
C PRO A 280 7.82 6.47 24.11
N PRO A 281 7.02 6.57 25.19
CA PRO A 281 5.71 7.21 25.15
C PRO A 281 5.80 8.62 24.55
N VAL A 282 4.74 9.10 23.88
CA VAL A 282 4.76 10.40 23.20
C VAL A 282 5.01 11.55 24.16
N GLU A 283 4.58 11.44 25.42
CA GLU A 283 4.76 12.45 26.46
C GLU A 283 6.21 12.53 26.96
N GLU A 284 6.96 11.43 26.79
CA GLU A 284 8.40 11.35 27.04
C GLU A 284 9.21 11.78 25.82
N PHE A 285 8.57 12.02 24.67
CA PHE A 285 9.19 12.66 23.51
C PHE A 285 9.42 14.14 23.82
N LYS A 286 10.35 14.38 24.74
CA LYS A 286 10.74 15.69 25.23
C LYS A 286 11.74 16.26 24.26
N PHE A 287 11.24 17.22 23.52
CA PHE A 287 12.07 18.25 22.99
C PHE A 287 12.79 18.99 24.14
N GLU A 288 14.12 18.93 24.17
CA GLU A 288 14.91 19.58 25.21
C GLU A 288 14.81 21.11 25.04
N THR A 289 14.49 21.81 26.12
CA THR A 289 14.54 23.27 26.11
C THR A 289 16.00 23.70 25.96
N LEU A 290 16.25 24.67 25.08
CA LEU A 290 17.56 25.29 24.92
C LEU A 290 17.88 26.19 26.11
N ASP A 291 18.16 25.58 27.26
CA ASP A 291 18.64 26.28 28.44
C ASP A 291 20.13 26.63 28.33
N VAL A 292 20.63 27.42 29.28
CA VAL A 292 22.01 27.91 29.27
C VAL A 292 23.02 26.76 29.33
N MET A 293 22.73 25.69 30.06
CA MET A 293 23.65 24.56 30.23
C MET A 293 23.73 23.71 28.96
N THR A 294 22.60 23.48 28.30
CA THR A 294 22.48 22.81 27.01
C THR A 294 23.20 23.59 25.91
N LEU A 295 23.03 24.92 25.87
CA LEU A 295 23.80 25.76 24.94
C LEU A 295 25.32 25.61 25.16
N LEU A 296 25.76 25.44 26.40
CA LEU A 296 27.18 25.28 26.72
C LEU A 296 27.76 23.91 26.33
N SER A 297 26.92 22.86 26.26
CA SER A 297 27.33 21.51 25.85
C SER A 297 27.37 21.33 24.32
N LEU A 298 26.62 22.13 23.57
CA LEU A 298 26.58 22.07 22.11
C LEU A 298 27.94 22.41 21.46
N PRO A 299 28.35 21.71 20.38
CA PRO A 299 29.46 22.13 19.53
C PRO A 299 29.33 23.59 19.07
N ASP A 300 30.43 24.33 18.99
CA ASP A 300 30.44 25.78 18.71
C ASP A 300 29.62 26.20 17.47
N HIS A 301 29.65 25.36 16.42
CA HIS A 301 28.93 25.65 15.19
C HIS A 301 27.41 25.61 15.39
N LEU A 302 26.90 24.60 16.12
CA LEU A 302 25.50 24.46 16.48
C LEU A 302 25.07 25.46 17.55
N ARG A 303 25.92 25.70 18.54
CA ARG A 303 25.67 26.68 19.61
C ARG A 303 25.37 28.06 19.05
N LYS A 304 26.18 28.54 18.10
CA LYS A 304 25.97 29.84 17.47
C LYS A 304 24.60 29.93 16.78
N THR A 305 24.23 28.89 16.03
CA THR A 305 22.92 28.80 15.36
C THR A 305 21.80 28.80 16.39
N ALA A 306 21.88 27.93 17.40
CA ALA A 306 20.89 27.79 18.45
C ALA A 306 20.68 29.10 19.24
N SER A 307 21.75 29.82 19.60
CA SER A 307 21.66 31.11 20.29
C SER A 307 20.88 32.16 19.49
N VAL A 308 21.06 32.18 18.16
CA VAL A 308 20.31 33.11 17.29
C VAL A 308 18.84 32.72 17.20
N VAL A 309 18.52 31.42 17.16
CA VAL A 309 17.11 30.96 17.20
C VAL A 309 16.46 31.36 18.52
N CYS A 310 17.14 31.20 19.66
CA CYS A 310 16.64 31.61 20.97
C CYS A 310 16.34 33.12 21.04
N GLU A 311 17.17 33.95 20.40
CA GLU A 311 16.95 35.40 20.35
C GLU A 311 15.76 35.78 19.47
N LYS A 312 15.56 35.07 18.34
CA LYS A 312 14.51 35.37 17.36
C LYS A 312 13.16 34.71 17.64
N GLY A 313 13.13 33.64 18.43
CA GLY A 313 11.94 32.82 18.63
C GLY A 313 11.65 31.93 17.41
N LYS A 314 10.98 32.46 16.39
CA LYS A 314 10.58 31.72 15.17
C LYS A 314 11.22 32.35 13.93
N THR A 315 12.03 31.61 13.19
CA THR A 315 12.93 32.16 12.16
C THR A 315 13.17 31.20 11.00
N THR A 316 13.74 31.68 9.89
CA THR A 316 14.10 30.87 8.71
C THR A 316 15.61 30.69 8.59
N ALA A 317 16.05 29.71 7.79
CA ALA A 317 17.48 29.52 7.50
C ALA A 317 18.12 30.75 6.82
N ASP A 318 17.35 31.52 6.06
CA ASP A 318 17.81 32.78 5.42
C ASP A 318 18.11 33.85 6.48
N GLU A 319 17.20 34.05 7.44
CA GLU A 319 17.38 35.02 8.52
C GLU A 319 18.57 34.67 9.43
N ILE A 320 18.73 33.39 9.75
CA ILE A 320 19.87 32.90 10.54
C ILE A 320 21.19 33.11 9.79
N SER A 321 21.21 32.82 8.49
CA SER A 321 22.37 33.05 7.61
C SER A 321 22.83 34.50 7.66
N ASP A 322 21.88 35.45 7.60
CA ASP A 322 22.17 36.88 7.65
C ASP A 322 22.78 37.32 8.99
N MET A 323 22.37 36.70 10.11
CA MET A 323 22.88 37.02 11.44
C MET A 323 24.21 36.33 11.75
N THR A 324 24.32 35.05 11.44
CA THR A 324 25.51 34.24 11.72
C THR A 324 26.66 34.53 10.75
N LYS A 325 26.36 35.16 9.60
CA LYS A 325 27.26 35.39 8.47
C LYS A 325 27.82 34.11 7.86
N ARG A 326 27.09 32.99 8.00
CA ARG A 326 27.40 31.72 7.32
C ARG A 326 26.49 31.55 6.11
N ALA A 327 26.84 30.66 5.18
CA ALA A 327 25.98 30.39 4.04
C ALA A 327 24.66 29.74 4.47
N ARG A 328 23.54 30.13 3.84
CA ARG A 328 22.20 29.55 4.05
C ARG A 328 22.20 28.02 4.12
N ALA A 329 22.84 27.35 3.16
CA ALA A 329 22.87 25.89 3.11
C ALA A 329 23.52 25.27 4.36
N VAL A 330 24.54 25.94 4.91
CA VAL A 330 25.24 25.51 6.14
C VAL A 330 24.33 25.68 7.36
N GLU A 331 23.67 26.84 7.48
CA GLU A 331 22.73 27.09 8.60
C GLU A 331 21.50 26.20 8.53
N SER A 332 20.98 25.91 7.33
CA SER A 332 19.92 24.92 7.13
C SER A 332 20.33 23.54 7.66
N GLY A 333 21.56 23.11 7.36
CA GLY A 333 22.10 21.85 7.88
C GLY A 333 22.19 21.83 9.41
N TYR A 334 22.66 22.91 10.03
CA TYR A 334 22.75 23.03 11.50
C TYR A 334 21.38 23.09 12.17
N LEU A 335 20.42 23.80 11.59
CA LEU A 335 19.04 23.86 12.08
C LEU A 335 18.39 22.48 12.04
N ASN A 336 18.52 21.75 10.93
CA ASN A 336 18.00 20.38 10.81
C ASN A 336 18.69 19.42 11.78
N GLN A 337 19.99 19.61 12.05
CA GLN A 337 20.69 18.84 13.08
C GLN A 337 20.16 19.14 14.48
N LEU A 338 19.92 20.41 14.82
CA LEU A 338 19.32 20.79 16.11
C LEU A 338 17.88 20.26 16.26
N VAL A 339 17.11 20.15 15.17
CA VAL A 339 15.79 19.49 15.16
C VAL A 339 15.93 17.99 15.47
N ARG A 340 16.87 17.29 14.83
CA ARG A 340 17.14 15.87 15.11
C ARG A 340 17.60 15.62 16.54
N MET A 341 18.39 16.54 17.09
CA MET A 341 18.79 16.51 18.51
C MET A 341 17.65 16.86 19.48
N GLY A 342 16.47 17.22 18.98
CA GLY A 342 15.30 17.53 19.80
C GLY A 342 15.30 18.94 20.39
N TYR A 343 16.16 19.86 19.94
CA TYR A 343 16.25 21.22 20.49
C TYR A 343 15.33 22.23 19.80
N LEU A 344 14.99 21.99 18.53
CA LEU A 344 14.19 22.90 17.69
C LEU A 344 13.03 22.18 17.02
N LYS A 345 11.90 22.89 16.84
CA LYS A 345 10.75 22.45 16.03
C LYS A 345 10.86 23.01 14.62
N LYS A 346 10.30 22.31 13.63
CA LYS A 346 10.40 22.64 12.21
C LYS A 346 9.03 22.64 11.54
N GLU A 347 8.44 23.82 11.39
CA GLU A 347 7.12 23.99 10.78
C GLU A 347 7.23 24.45 9.32
N ARG A 348 6.50 23.77 8.43
CA ARG A 348 6.39 24.18 7.02
C ARG A 348 5.13 25.02 6.82
N LYS A 349 5.29 26.29 6.42
CA LYS A 349 4.19 27.20 6.11
C LYS A 349 4.30 27.66 4.65
N GLY A 350 3.57 26.96 3.76
CA GLY A 350 3.68 27.17 2.31
C GLY A 350 5.06 26.78 1.80
N ARG A 351 5.78 27.73 1.18
CA ARG A 351 7.14 27.52 0.65
C ARG A 351 8.26 27.80 1.66
N GLN A 352 7.92 28.23 2.87
CA GLN A 352 8.91 28.57 3.89
C GLN A 352 8.95 27.50 4.98
N VAL A 353 10.17 27.24 5.45
CA VAL A 353 10.46 26.37 6.59
C VAL A 353 10.86 27.28 7.75
N LEU A 354 10.10 27.19 8.84
CA LEU A 354 10.28 27.96 10.05
C LEU A 354 10.82 27.05 11.16
N PHE A 355 11.83 27.54 11.86
CA PHE A 355 12.43 26.88 13.00
C PHE A 355 12.13 27.69 14.26
N SER A 356 11.82 27.01 15.36
CA SER A 356 11.63 27.66 16.65
C SER A 356 12.12 26.83 17.81
N VAL A 357 12.54 27.52 18.88
CA VAL A 357 12.81 26.87 20.16
C VAL A 357 11.53 26.27 20.70
N ILE A 358 11.70 25.20 21.45
CA ILE A 358 10.62 24.43 21.99
C ILE A 358 10.37 24.96 23.39
N SER A 359 9.26 25.67 23.52
CA SER A 359 8.80 26.33 24.76
C SER A 359 7.93 25.42 25.59
#